data_AF-A0AAW8TDD7-F1
#
_entry.id   AF-A0AAW8TDD7-F1
#
_cell.length_a   1.000
_cell.length_b   1.000
_cell.length_c   1.000
_cell.angle_alpha   90.00
_cell.angle_beta   90.00
_cell.angle_gamma   90.00
#
_symmetry.space_group_name_H-M   'P 1'
#
loop_
_entity.id
_entity.type
_entity.pdbx_description
1 polymer ?
#
loop_
_entity_poly.entity_id
_entity_poly.type
_entity_poly.pdbx_seq_one_letter_code
_entity_poly.pdbx_strand_id
1 'polypeptide(L)' 'MSYVVKTMCYLDRNGRGVPTSDGAQKYDDFEIAELAAITAGGFVVKVEDGRIISESAKIAPQKKQKKTKANQAWMSK' A
#
# COMPACT_ATOMS: atom_id res chain seq x y z
N MET A 1 -6.07 -15.65 5.71
CA MET A 1 -5.71 -14.69 4.65
C MET A 1 -4.80 -13.63 5.27
N SER A 2 -3.74 -13.22 4.58
CA SER A 2 -2.75 -12.24 5.07
C SER A 2 -2.35 -11.28 3.96
N TYR A 3 -1.85 -10.12 4.34
CA TYR A 3 -1.39 -9.08 3.44
C TYR A 3 0.10 -8.82 3.66
N VAL A 4 0.85 -8.62 2.60
CA VAL A 4 2.28 -8.27 2.67
C VAL A 4 2.53 -7.04 1.80
N VAL A 5 3.55 -6.26 2.14
CA VAL A 5 3.91 -5.07 1.38
C VAL A 5 5.06 -5.40 0.44
N LYS A 6 4.92 -5.02 -0.83
CA LYS A 6 5.95 -5.16 -1.85
C LYS A 6 6.25 -3.80 -2.47
N THR A 7 7.53 -3.42 -2.47
CA THR A 7 8.05 -2.30 -3.26
C THR A 7 8.76 -2.89 -4.48
N MET A 8 10.10 -2.84 -4.51
CA MET A 8 10.92 -3.69 -5.39
C MET A 8 11.05 -5.11 -4.85
N CYS A 9 11.03 -5.26 -3.53
CA CYS A 9 11.09 -6.52 -2.79
C CYS A 9 10.00 -6.54 -1.71
N TYR A 10 9.77 -7.69 -1.10
CA TYR A 10 8.90 -7.76 0.07
C TYR A 10 9.58 -7.10 1.26
N LEU A 11 8.81 -6.53 2.18
CA LEU A 11 9.38 -5.88 3.38
C LEU A 11 9.17 -6.75 4.62
N ASP A 12 10.22 -6.96 5.40
CA ASP A 12 10.15 -7.58 6.74
C ASP A 12 9.63 -6.60 7.81
N ARG A 13 9.53 -7.06 9.05
CA ARG A 13 9.06 -6.24 10.19
C ARG A 13 9.92 -4.99 10.45
N ASN A 14 11.18 -5.03 10.05
CA ASN A 14 12.15 -3.96 10.25
C ASN A 14 12.25 -3.04 9.02
N GLY A 15 11.43 -3.25 7.99
CA GLY A 15 11.48 -2.51 6.73
C GLY A 15 12.63 -2.91 5.82
N ARG A 16 13.28 -4.06 6.06
CA ARG A 16 14.34 -4.61 5.19
C ARG A 16 13.72 -5.44 4.07
N GLY A 17 14.37 -5.40 2.91
CA GLY A 17 13.97 -6.18 1.75
C GLY A 17 14.21 -7.67 1.94
N VAL A 18 13.19 -8.48 1.62
CA VAL A 18 13.26 -9.95 1.57
C VAL A 18 12.77 -10.46 0.20
N PRO A 19 13.32 -11.59 -0.29
CA PRO A 19 13.05 -12.07 -1.65
C PRO A 19 11.68 -12.74 -1.80
N THR A 20 11.09 -13.24 -0.70
CA THR A 20 9.85 -14.02 -0.73
C THR A 20 8.79 -13.46 0.21
N SER A 21 7.51 -13.72 -0.09
CA SER A 21 6.38 -13.34 0.76
C SER A 21 6.38 -14.03 2.12
N ASP A 22 7.07 -15.17 2.26
CA ASP A 22 7.16 -15.90 3.53
C ASP A 22 8.05 -15.20 4.56
N GLY A 23 9.10 -14.52 4.10
CA GLY A 23 9.97 -13.70 4.95
C GLY A 23 9.44 -12.29 5.20
N ALA A 24 8.32 -11.93 4.58
CA ALA A 24 7.73 -10.60 4.68
C ALA A 24 6.95 -10.44 5.99
N GLN A 25 6.79 -9.19 6.44
CA GLN A 25 5.84 -8.85 7.48
C GLN A 25 4.43 -9.13 6.97
N LYS A 26 3.72 -9.99 7.70
CA LYS A 26 2.32 -10.28 7.45
C LYS A 26 1.45 -9.32 8.25
N TYR A 27 0.43 -8.78 7.59
CA TYR A 27 -0.61 -7.96 8.18
C TYR A 27 -1.92 -8.73 8.06
N ASP A 28 -2.70 -8.76 9.13
CA ASP A 28 -4.03 -9.37 9.14
C ASP A 28 -5.09 -8.41 8.58
N ASP A 29 -4.82 -7.10 8.67
CA ASP A 29 -5.70 -6.03 8.20
C ASP A 29 -5.14 -5.38 6.92
N PHE A 30 -6.02 -5.22 5.92
CA PHE A 30 -5.70 -4.55 4.66
C PHE A 30 -5.38 -3.07 4.86
N GLU A 31 -6.10 -2.35 5.74
CA GLU A 31 -5.91 -0.92 5.93
C GLU A 31 -4.53 -0.61 6.51
N ILE A 32 -4.06 -1.46 7.43
CA ILE A 32 -2.71 -1.35 8.01
C ILE A 32 -1.65 -1.65 6.94
N ALA A 33 -1.86 -2.71 6.14
CA ALA A 33 -0.97 -3.04 5.04
C ALA A 33 -0.90 -1.92 3.99
N GLU A 34 -2.03 -1.29 3.69
CA GLU A 34 -2.13 -0.18 2.74
C GLU A 34 -1.39 1.05 3.26
N LEU A 35 -1.53 1.38 4.55
CA LEU A 35 -0.81 2.50 5.16
C LEU A 35 0.71 2.26 5.14
N ALA A 36 1.15 1.03 5.42
CA ALA A 36 2.56 0.65 5.32
C ALA A 36 3.06 0.72 3.87
N ALA A 37 2.27 0.25 2.91
CA ALA A 37 2.59 0.33 1.49
C ALA A 37 2.70 1.78 1.00
N ILE A 38 1.76 2.67 1.35
CA ILE A 38 1.80 4.10 1.02
C ILE A 38 3.07 4.73 1.59
N THR A 39 3.37 4.44 2.86
CA THR A 39 4.56 4.97 3.54
C THR A 39 5.85 4.52 2.88
N ALA A 40 5.92 3.26 2.44
CA ALA A 40 7.08 2.68 1.77
C ALA A 40 7.13 2.94 0.26
N GLY A 41 6.10 3.57 -0.32
CA GLY A 41 5.97 3.75 -1.78
C GLY A 41 5.75 2.44 -2.55
N GLY A 42 5.16 1.43 -1.91
CA GLY A 42 4.87 0.12 -2.47
C GLY A 42 3.39 -0.14 -2.69
N PHE A 43 3.05 -1.42 -2.82
CA PHE A 43 1.68 -1.90 -2.95
C PHE A 43 1.45 -3.13 -2.05
N VAL A 44 0.17 -3.40 -1.78
CA VAL A 44 -0.25 -4.54 -0.96
C VAL A 44 -0.41 -5.77 -1.85
N VAL A 45 0.09 -6.90 -1.36
CA VAL A 45 -0.03 -8.22 -1.97
C VAL A 45 -0.84 -9.11 -1.03
N LYS A 46 -1.86 -9.77 -1.57
CA LYS A 46 -2.74 -10.67 -0.82
C LYS A 46 -2.20 -12.09 -0.89
N VAL A 47 -2.10 -12.75 0.27
CA VAL A 47 -1.54 -14.09 0.42
C VAL A 47 -2.52 -14.98 1.20
N GLU A 48 -2.87 -16.15 0.66
CA GLU A 48 -3.54 -17.23 1.41
C GLU A 48 -2.75 -18.52 1.28
N ASP A 49 -2.64 -19.25 2.39
CA ASP A 49 -1.99 -20.57 2.44
C ASP A 49 -0.60 -20.60 1.77
N GLY A 50 0.17 -19.52 1.96
CA GLY A 50 1.51 -19.36 1.38
C GLY A 50 1.53 -19.03 -0.13
N ARG A 51 0.36 -18.88 -0.76
CA ARG A 51 0.22 -18.54 -2.17
C ARG A 51 -0.22 -17.08 -2.35
N ILE A 52 0.38 -16.42 -3.32
CA ILE A 52 0.00 -15.06 -3.72
C ILE A 52 -1.28 -15.15 -4.54
N ILE A 53 -2.32 -14.45 -4.08
CA ILE A 53 -3.64 -14.44 -4.71
C ILE A 53 -3.88 -13.18 -5.53
N SER A 54 -3.28 -12.07 -5.12
CA SER A 54 -3.34 -10.85 -5.92
C SER A 54 -2.11 -9.97 -5.70
N GLU A 55 -1.37 -9.71 -6.78
CA GLU A 55 -0.46 -8.56 -6.88
C GLU A 55 -1.20 -7.44 -7.61
N SER A 56 -1.88 -6.59 -6.85
CA SER A 56 -2.40 -5.36 -7.43
C SER A 56 -1.32 -4.30 -7.35
N ALA A 57 -0.45 -4.20 -8.36
CA ALA A 57 0.45 -3.07 -8.55
C ALA A 57 -0.38 -1.83 -8.96
N LYS A 58 -1.22 -1.32 -8.06
CA LYS A 58 -1.80 0.00 -8.25
C LYS A 58 -0.73 1.02 -7.83
N ILE A 59 0.27 1.20 -8.69
CA ILE A 59 1.02 2.45 -8.78
C ILE A 59 0.07 3.50 -9.39
N ALA A 60 -1.10 3.68 -8.79
CA ALA A 60 -1.86 4.89 -9.01
C ALA A 60 -1.28 5.85 -7.97
N PRO A 61 -0.52 6.89 -8.35
CA PRO A 61 -0.28 7.96 -7.41
C PRO A 61 -1.66 8.39 -6.92
N GLN A 62 -1.96 8.14 -5.63
CA GLN A 62 -3.19 8.64 -5.04
C GLN A 62 -3.15 10.14 -5.31
N LYS A 63 -3.98 10.60 -6.27
CA LYS A 63 -4.07 12.00 -6.60
C LYS A 63 -4.34 12.67 -5.27
N LYS A 64 -3.37 13.41 -4.73
CA LYS A 64 -3.58 14.24 -3.54
C LYS A 64 -4.90 14.93 -3.80
N GLN A 65 -5.93 14.64 -2.99
CA GLN A 65 -7.21 15.31 -3.16
C GLN A 65 -6.88 16.79 -3.17
N LYS A 66 -7.12 17.45 -4.32
CA LYS A 66 -6.89 18.89 -4.42
C LYS A 66 -7.74 19.47 -3.30
N LYS A 67 -7.09 20.07 -2.30
CA LYS A 67 -7.80 20.80 -1.25
C LYS A 67 -8.60 21.87 -1.98
N THR A 68 -9.88 21.64 -2.20
CA THR A 68 -10.76 22.64 -2.75
C THR A 68 -10.76 23.74 -1.70
N LYS A 69 -10.16 24.88 -2.02
CA LYS A 69 -10.21 26.07 -1.18
C LYS A 69 -11.69 26.47 -1.09
N ALA A 70 -12.36 26.08 -0.02
CA ALA A 70 -13.78 26.38 0.23
C ALA A 70 -14.07 27.89 0.12
N ASN A 71 -13.04 28.71 0.35
CA ASN A 71 -13.03 30.17 0.24
C ASN A 71 -12.97 30.74 -1.19
N GLN A 72 -13.11 29.94 -2.26
CA GLN A 72 -13.19 30.45 -3.64
C GLN A 72 -14.61 30.45 -4.23
N ALA A 73 -15.63 30.01 -3.48
CA ALA A 73 -17.01 29.91 -3.97
C ALA A 73 -17.62 31.26 -4.44
N TRP A 74 -17.09 32.40 -4.01
CA TRP A 74 -17.57 33.75 -4.34
C TRP A 74 -16.86 34.39 -5.54
N MET A 75 -15.82 33.75 -6.10
CA MET A 75 -15.02 34.31 -7.20
C MET A 75 -15.52 33.92 -8.60
N SER A 76 -16.51 33.01 -8.70
CA SER A 76 -17.09 32.66 -9.99
C SER A 76 -18.18 33.69 -10.32
N LYS A 77 -17.84 34.66 -11.16
CA LYS A 77 -18.75 35.65 -11.72
C LYS A 77 -18.65 35.66 -13.24
#